data_AF-A0A8H5MM31-F1
#
_entry.id   AF-A0A8H5MM31-F1
#
_cell.length_a   1.000
_cell.length_b   1.000
_cell.length_c   1.000
_cell.angle_alpha   90.00
_cell.angle_beta   90.00
_cell.angle_gamma   90.00
#
_symmetry.space_group_name_H-M   'P 1'
#
loop_
_entity.id
_entity.type
_entity.pdbx_description
1 polymer ?
#
loop_
_entity_poly.entity_id
_entity_poly.type
_entity_poly.pdbx_seq_one_letter_code
_entity_poly.pdbx_strand_id
1 'polypeptide(L)' 'MTVVHIVLFKFRSDVDESHRETFVKELKTLKTLPCVKDERLVVGEDVTRFDFEVAEEDEDTFEKSFKLSSQ' A
#
# COMPACT_ATOMS: atom_id res chain seq x y z
N MET A 1 -3.25 -13.92 -11.81
CA MET A 1 -1.85 -13.43 -11.75
C MET A 1 -1.68 -12.68 -10.43
N THR A 2 -0.58 -12.80 -9.70
CA THR A 2 -0.41 -12.09 -8.41
C THR A 2 0.44 -10.84 -8.64
N VAL A 3 -0.06 -9.66 -8.26
CA VAL A 3 0.64 -8.38 -8.40
C VAL A 3 1.25 -8.00 -7.05
N VAL A 4 2.55 -7.72 -7.07
CA VAL A 4 3.29 -7.27 -5.88
C VAL A 4 3.46 -5.75 -5.98
N HIS A 5 2.81 -5.00 -5.10
CA HIS A 5 2.90 -3.55 -5.00
C HIS A 5 3.70 -3.14 -3.75
N ILE A 6 4.84 -2.50 -3.94
CA ILE A 6 5.71 -2.06 -2.83
C ILE A 6 5.60 -0.55 -2.68
N VAL A 7 5.27 -0.09 -1.47
CA VAL A 7 5.14 1.34 -1.14
C VAL A 7 6.09 1.70 -0.01
N LEU A 8 6.86 2.77 -0.22
CA LEU A 8 7.82 3.29 0.76
C LEU A 8 7.26 4.62 1.31
N PHE A 9 7.09 4.70 2.62
CA PHE A 9 6.65 5.92 3.29
C PHE A 9 7.85 6.57 4.00
N LYS A 10 8.04 7.88 3.77
CA LYS A 10 9.00 8.68 4.51
C LYS A 10 8.25 9.70 5.36
N PHE A 11 8.28 9.52 6.68
CA PHE A 11 7.73 10.49 7.61
C PHE A 11 8.55 11.77 7.60
N ARG A 12 7.88 12.92 7.73
CA ARG A 12 8.57 14.19 7.97
C ARG A 12 9.19 14.18 9.38
N SER A 13 10.22 14.98 9.59
CA SER A 13 10.99 15.01 10.85
C SER A 13 10.20 15.53 12.05
N ASP A 14 9.08 16.20 11.81
CA ASP A 14 8.14 16.75 12.78
C ASP A 14 7.02 15.77 13.18
N VAL A 15 7.00 14.55 12.63
CA VAL A 15 5.98 13.55 12.95
C VAL A 15 6.38 12.76 14.21
N ASP A 16 5.57 12.92 15.25
CA ASP A 16 5.68 12.19 16.51
C ASP A 16 5.54 10.67 16.34
N GLU A 17 6.17 9.93 17.24
CA GLU A 17 6.15 8.46 17.26
C GLU A 17 4.73 7.88 17.36
N SER A 18 3.86 8.50 18.17
CA SER A 18 2.45 8.09 18.32
C SER A 18 1.65 8.16 17.01
N HIS A 19 1.96 9.14 16.15
CA HIS A 19 1.34 9.25 14.83
C HIS A 19 1.82 8.14 13.90
N ARG A 20 3.10 7.75 13.98
CA ARG A 20 3.66 6.63 13.21
C ARG A 20 3.06 5.31 13.64
N GLU A 21 2.93 5.08 14.94
CA GLU A 21 2.30 3.87 15.49
C GLU A 21 0.84 3.75 15.05
N THR A 22 0.09 4.86 15.11
CA THR A 22 -1.30 4.90 14.65
C THR A 22 -1.39 4.60 13.16
N PHE A 23 -0.52 5.21 12.34
CA PHE A 23 -0.45 4.93 10.90
C PHE A 23 -0.18 3.45 10.60
N VAL A 24 0.80 2.84 11.28
CA VAL A 24 1.12 1.41 11.12
C VAL A 24 -0.04 0.52 11.57
N LYS A 25 -0.74 0.91 12.64
CA LYS A 25 -1.93 0.19 13.12
C LYS A 25 -3.05 0.21 12.09
N GLU A 26 -3.38 1.38 11.54
CA GLU A 26 -4.41 1.54 10.52
C GLU A 26 -4.03 0.79 9.23
N LEU A 27 -2.76 0.85 8.81
CA LEU A 27 -2.25 0.09 7.65
C LEU A 27 -2.48 -1.42 7.80
N LYS A 28 -2.22 -1.98 8.99
CA LYS A 28 -2.44 -3.41 9.24
C LYS A 28 -3.91 -3.82 9.11
N THR A 29 -4.85 -2.89 9.30
CA THR A 29 -6.28 -3.18 9.10
C THR A 29 -6.64 -3.38 7.63
N LEU A 30 -5.87 -2.79 6.69
CA LEU A 30 -6.13 -2.87 5.26
C LEU A 30 -5.91 -4.28 4.68
N LYS A 31 -5.32 -5.21 5.44
CA LYS A 31 -5.14 -6.60 5.02
C LYS A 31 -6.45 -7.34 4.75
N THR A 32 -7.56 -6.86 5.31
CA THR A 32 -8.90 -7.45 5.15
C THR A 32 -9.61 -6.97 3.89
N LEU A 33 -9.01 -6.04 3.12
CA LEU A 33 -9.59 -5.59 1.87
C LEU A 33 -9.65 -6.75 0.87
N PRO A 34 -10.75 -6.88 0.10
CA PRO A 34 -10.95 -7.99 -0.83
C PRO A 34 -9.94 -8.04 -1.99
N CYS A 35 -9.23 -6.94 -2.24
CA CYS A 35 -8.16 -6.87 -3.24
C CYS A 35 -6.81 -7.43 -2.73
N VAL A 36 -6.65 -7.58 -1.42
CA VAL A 36 -5.42 -8.13 -0.82
C VAL A 36 -5.51 -9.65 -0.88
N LYS A 37 -4.63 -10.25 -1.66
CA LYS A 37 -4.63 -11.68 -1.89
C LYS A 37 -4.27 -12.43 -0.60
N ASP A 38 -5.13 -13.33 -0.15
CA ASP A 38 -4.93 -14.15 1.06
C ASP A 38 -4.57 -13.34 2.33
N GLU A 39 -5.07 -12.10 2.44
CA GLU A 39 -4.70 -11.14 3.49
C GLU A 39 -3.18 -10.89 3.62
N ARG A 40 -2.42 -11.10 2.55
CA ARG A 40 -0.96 -11.01 2.52
C ARG A 40 -0.48 -9.56 2.42
N LEU A 41 -0.61 -8.84 3.53
CA LEU A 41 -0.07 -7.50 3.72
C LEU A 41 1.08 -7.53 4.73
N VAL A 42 2.27 -7.05 4.32
CA VAL A 42 3.45 -6.97 5.18
C VAL A 42 3.80 -5.51 5.45
N VAL A 43 3.76 -5.11 6.72
CA VAL A 43 4.16 -3.78 7.18
C VAL A 43 5.42 -3.90 8.03
N GLY A 44 6.56 -3.47 7.50
CA GLY A 44 7.81 -3.29 8.25
C GLY A 44 8.07 -1.81 8.56
N GLU A 45 8.90 -1.53 9.57
CA GLU A 45 9.22 -0.15 10.00
C GLU A 45 9.82 0.72 8.88
N ASP A 46 10.47 0.12 7.87
CA ASP A 46 11.08 0.83 6.73
C ASP A 46 10.43 0.53 5.36
N VAL A 47 9.69 -0.58 5.23
CA VAL A 47 9.13 -1.00 3.93
C VAL A 47 7.74 -1.62 4.13
N THR A 48 6.76 -1.09 3.41
CA THR A 48 5.41 -1.68 3.35
C THR A 48 5.23 -2.39 2.01
N ARG A 49 4.94 -3.70 2.03
CA ARG A 49 4.72 -4.51 0.83
C ARG A 49 3.27 -4.99 0.81
N PHE A 50 2.56 -4.65 -0.25
CA PHE A 50 1.19 -5.07 -0.55
C PHE A 50 1.22 -6.10 -1.68
N ASP A 51 0.69 -7.29 -1.47
CA ASP A 51 0.48 -8.24 -2.56
C ASP A 51 -1.04 -8.21 -2.91
N PHE A 52 -1.41 -7.62 -4.06
CA PHE A 52 -2.79 -7.53 -4.55
C PHE A 52 -3.08 -8.60 -5.61
N GLU A 53 -4.32 -9.04 -5.70
CA GLU A 53 -4.81 -9.79 -6.85
C GLU A 53 -5.52 -8.82 -7.80
N VAL A 54 -4.97 -8.68 -9.01
CA VAL A 54 -5.54 -7.84 -10.07
C VAL A 54 -6.19 -8.77 -11.08
N ALA A 55 -7.46 -8.49 -11.42
CA ALA A 55 -8.14 -9.16 -12.52
C ALA A 55 -7.48 -8.74 -13.84
N GLU A 56 -7.37 -9.64 -14.83
CA GLU A 56 -6.69 -9.34 -16.11
C GLU A 56 -7.24 -8.07 -16.79
N GLU A 57 -8.51 -7.74 -16.57
CA GLU A 57 -9.17 -6.56 -17.13
C GLU A 57 -8.73 -5.22 -16.53
N ASP A 58 -8.11 -5.21 -15.34
CA ASP A 58 -7.73 -4.01 -14.60
C ASP A 58 -6.23 -3.67 -14.68
N GLU A 59 -5.45 -4.42 -15.47
CA GLU A 59 -4.00 -4.21 -15.62
C GLU A 59 -3.65 -2.83 -16.23
N ASP A 60 -4.52 -2.26 -17.09
CA ASP A 60 -4.27 -1.01 -17.82
C ASP A 60 -4.77 0.27 -17.11
N THR A 61 -5.56 0.16 -16.05
CA THR A 61 -6.21 1.32 -15.40
C THR A 61 -5.27 2.07 -14.45
N PHE A 62 -4.29 1.38 -13.87
CA PHE A 62 -3.43 1.96 -12.83
C PHE A 62 -2.40 2.97 -13.37
N GLU A 63 -1.91 2.81 -14.61
CA GLU A 63 -0.97 3.76 -15.22
C GLU A 63 -1.55 5.17 -15.40
N LYS A 64 -2.86 5.27 -15.67
CA LYS A 64 -3.52 6.57 -15.92
C LYS A 64 -3.70 7.38 -14.64
N SER A 65 -3.94 6.72 -13.50
CA SER A 65 -4.14 7.39 -12.21
C SER A 65 -2.85 8.00 -11.66
N PHE A 66 -1.70 7.36 -11.88
CA PHE A 66 -0.41 7.87 -11.40
C PHE A 66 0.17 8.97 -12.30
N LYS A 67 -0.10 8.93 -13.62
CA LYS A 67 0.31 9.98 -14.56
C LYS A 67 -0.49 11.29 -14.40
N LEU A 68 -1.69 11.27 -13.81
CA LEU A 68 -2.45 12.50 -13.54
C LEU A 68 -1.92 13.30 -12.33
N SER A 69 -1.15 12.67 -11.45
CA SER A 69 -0.58 13.35 -10.27
C SER A 69 0.76 14.05 -10.57
N SER A 70 1.25 13.99 -11.81
CA SER A 70 2.53 14.57 -12.23
C SER A 70 2.37 15.70 -13.25
N GLN A 71 1.19 16.33 -13.35
CA GLN A 71 1.00 17.61 -14.02
C GLN A 71 0.69 18.72 -13.02
#